data_AF-A0A2N2BHK7-F1
#
_entry.id   AF-A0A2N2BHK7-F1
#
_cell.length_a   1.000
_cell.length_b   1.000
_cell.length_c   1.000
_cell.angle_alpha   90.00
_cell.angle_beta   90.00
_cell.angle_gamma   90.00
#
_symmetry.space_group_name_H-M   'P 1'
#
loop_
_entity.id
_entity.type
_entity.pdbx_description
1 polymer ?
#
loop_
_entity_poly.entity_id
_entity_poly.type
_entity_poly.pdbx_seq_one_letter_code
_entity_poly.pdbx_strand_id
1 'polypeptide(L)'
;MALISFGKQEIDELNIENKRLQNEIAELENICSNLKKQIEEKDTKLQNHKNYIKQIEGIIEKYEKLISENRDLNMILNNPERNSKATVANLKLIGEFKSKGYSYRQIAKKIYEVTGEEIAYSTVRYLYKKYIEKDEQ
;
A
#
# COMPACT_ATOMS: atom_id res chain seq x y z
N MET A 1 19.93 -27.64 83.73
CA MET A 1 20.76 -26.92 82.73
C MET A 1 20.59 -27.46 81.30
N ALA A 2 20.50 -28.78 81.07
CA ALA A 2 20.39 -29.35 79.72
C ALA A 2 19.16 -28.92 78.88
N LEU A 3 17.99 -28.71 79.50
CA LEU A 3 16.79 -28.24 78.77
C LEU A 3 16.92 -26.80 78.25
N ILE A 4 17.66 -25.94 78.96
CA ILE A 4 17.89 -24.54 78.56
C ILE A 4 18.86 -24.47 77.37
N SER A 5 19.86 -25.37 77.31
CA SER A 5 20.79 -25.42 76.18
C SER A 5 20.12 -25.97 74.91
N PHE A 6 19.24 -26.96 75.05
CA PHE A 6 18.48 -27.52 73.92
C PHE A 6 17.55 -26.49 73.27
N GLY A 7 16.74 -25.78 74.09
CA GLY A 7 15.84 -24.75 73.56
C GLY A 7 16.57 -23.56 72.91
N LYS A 8 17.79 -23.23 73.36
CA LYS A 8 18.60 -22.19 72.73
C LYS A 8 19.10 -22.61 71.34
N GLN A 9 19.50 -23.87 71.19
CA GLN A 9 19.95 -24.41 69.90
C GLN A 9 18.80 -24.42 68.86
N GLU A 10 17.61 -24.85 69.26
CA GLU A 10 16.43 -24.87 68.39
C GLU A 10 16.04 -23.45 67.92
N ILE A 11 16.13 -22.46 68.81
CA ILE A 11 15.92 -21.04 68.46
C ILE A 11 16.96 -20.55 67.45
N ASP A 12 18.24 -20.91 67.62
CA ASP A 12 19.31 -20.49 66.72
C ASP A 12 19.13 -21.12 65.32
N GLU A 13 18.75 -22.39 65.24
CA GLU A 13 18.44 -23.09 63.98
C GLU A 13 17.24 -22.44 63.26
N LEU A 14 16.15 -22.16 63.98
CA LEU A 14 14.99 -21.46 63.42
C LEU A 14 15.34 -20.05 62.93
N ASN A 15 16.21 -19.33 63.63
CA ASN A 15 16.66 -18.00 63.21
C ASN A 15 17.51 -18.06 61.93
N ILE A 16 18.34 -19.09 61.78
CA ILE A 16 19.13 -19.32 60.56
C ILE A 16 18.19 -19.62 59.39
N GLU A 17 17.23 -20.51 59.58
CA GLU A 17 16.25 -20.86 58.54
C GLU A 17 15.40 -19.65 58.14
N ASN A 18 14.94 -18.86 59.10
CA ASN A 18 14.15 -17.65 58.84
C ASN A 18 14.96 -16.64 58.01
N LYS A 19 16.24 -16.42 58.34
CA LYS A 19 17.13 -15.56 57.53
C LYS A 19 17.31 -16.10 56.11
N ARG A 20 17.46 -17.41 55.95
CA ARG A 20 17.57 -18.03 54.62
C ARG A 20 16.30 -17.79 53.80
N LEU A 21 15.13 -18.03 54.38
CA LEU A 21 13.85 -17.81 53.71
C LEU A 21 13.62 -16.34 53.35
N GLN A 22 14.04 -15.41 54.22
CA GLN A 22 13.98 -13.97 53.91
C GLN A 22 14.85 -13.61 52.70
N ASN A 23 16.06 -14.18 52.60
CA ASN A 23 16.92 -13.96 51.45
C ASN A 23 16.32 -14.55 50.16
N GLU A 24 15.77 -15.77 50.23
CA GLU A 24 15.09 -16.40 49.09
C GLU A 24 13.89 -15.57 48.61
N ILE A 25 13.08 -15.03 49.54
CA ILE A 25 11.97 -14.13 49.21
C ILE A 25 12.48 -12.88 48.49
N ALA A 26 13.53 -12.23 49.01
CA ALA A 26 14.10 -11.04 48.40
C ALA A 26 14.65 -11.30 46.98
N GLU A 27 15.26 -12.47 46.76
CA GLU A 27 15.72 -12.88 45.43
C GLU A 27 14.53 -13.10 44.47
N LEU A 28 13.48 -13.79 44.93
CA LEU A 28 12.26 -14.01 44.13
C LEU A 28 11.55 -12.71 43.80
N GLU A 29 11.45 -11.77 44.74
CA GLU A 29 10.88 -10.43 44.49
C GLU A 29 11.66 -9.68 43.40
N ASN A 30 12.98 -9.75 43.44
CA ASN A 30 13.84 -9.16 42.41
C ASN A 30 13.64 -9.83 41.03
N ILE A 31 13.55 -11.16 40.99
CA ILE A 31 13.27 -11.90 39.76
C ILE A 31 11.91 -11.51 39.21
N CYS A 32 10.86 -11.47 40.03
CA CYS A 32 9.52 -11.06 39.62
C CYS A 32 9.49 -9.62 39.09
N SER A 33 10.20 -8.70 39.73
CA SER A 33 10.32 -7.30 39.27
C SER A 33 10.99 -7.21 37.89
N ASN A 34 12.09 -7.95 37.68
CA ASN A 34 12.77 -8.00 36.40
C ASN A 34 11.90 -8.63 35.30
N LEU A 35 11.18 -9.70 35.60
CA LEU A 35 10.27 -10.33 34.65
C LEU A 35 9.12 -9.40 34.26
N LYS A 36 8.56 -8.63 35.20
CA LYS A 36 7.54 -7.61 34.90
C LYS A 36 8.06 -6.59 33.89
N LYS A 37 9.26 -6.04 34.11
CA LYS A 37 9.88 -5.10 33.17
C LYS A 37 10.08 -5.72 31.78
N GLN A 38 10.56 -6.96 31.71
CA GLN A 38 10.73 -7.65 30.42
C GLN A 38 9.40 -7.86 29.69
N ILE A 39 8.31 -8.13 30.42
CA ILE A 39 6.97 -8.25 29.84
C ILE A 39 6.53 -6.90 29.27
N GLU A 40 6.65 -5.81 30.03
CA GLU A 40 6.28 -4.46 29.58
C GLU A 40 7.06 -4.02 28.32
N GLU A 41 8.36 -4.32 28.26
CA GLU A 41 9.18 -4.07 27.07
C GLU A 41 8.72 -4.88 25.86
N LYS A 42 8.38 -6.16 26.07
CA LYS A 42 7.87 -7.04 25.00
C LYS A 42 6.50 -6.57 24.51
N ASP A 43 5.62 -6.16 25.39
CA ASP A 43 4.29 -5.63 25.04
C ASP A 43 4.42 -4.35 24.22
N THR A 44 5.34 -3.46 24.60
CA THR A 44 5.64 -2.24 23.83
C THR A 44 6.16 -2.58 22.43
N LYS A 45 7.10 -3.53 22.31
CA LYS A 45 7.60 -4.00 21.01
C LYS A 45 6.49 -4.63 20.16
N LEU A 46 5.64 -5.46 20.76
CA LEU A 46 4.51 -6.08 20.09
C LEU A 46 3.55 -5.02 19.53
N GLN A 47 3.25 -3.98 20.31
CA GLN A 47 2.38 -2.89 19.88
C GLN A 47 2.98 -2.10 18.72
N ASN A 48 4.30 -1.84 18.75
CA ASN A 48 5.00 -1.20 17.65
C ASN A 48 4.94 -2.04 16.37
N HIS A 49 5.14 -3.36 16.47
CA HIS A 49 5.03 -4.25 15.32
C HIS A 49 3.61 -4.28 14.75
N LYS A 50 2.57 -4.30 15.59
CA LYS A 50 1.17 -4.20 15.12
C LYS A 50 0.90 -2.91 14.36
N ASN A 51 1.43 -1.78 14.83
CA ASN A 51 1.30 -0.50 14.14
C ASN A 51 2.02 -0.50 12.78
N TYR A 52 3.21 -1.10 12.71
CA TYR A 52 3.96 -1.23 11.46
C TYR A 52 3.23 -2.10 10.43
N ILE A 53 2.64 -3.22 10.86
CA ILE A 53 1.83 -4.08 9.99
C ILE A 53 0.65 -3.28 9.40
N LYS A 54 -0.10 -2.53 10.21
CA LYS A 54 -1.20 -1.69 9.72
C LYS A 54 -0.77 -0.65 8.69
N GLN A 55 0.43 -0.09 8.84
CA GLN A 55 0.98 0.85 7.86
C GLN A 55 1.29 0.16 6.53
N ILE A 56 1.88 -1.04 6.58
CA ILE A 56 2.15 -1.84 5.38
C ILE A 56 0.84 -2.23 4.69
N GLU A 57 -0.16 -2.69 5.43
CA GLU A 57 -1.50 -3.03 4.89
C GLU A 57 -2.09 -1.82 4.13
N GLY A 58 -2.05 -0.62 4.71
CA GLY A 58 -2.54 0.59 4.04
C GLY A 58 -1.70 1.00 2.81
N ILE A 59 -0.42 0.63 2.74
CA ILE A 59 0.40 0.82 1.54
C ILE A 59 -0.01 -0.17 0.45
N ILE A 60 -0.22 -1.45 0.81
CA ILE A 60 -0.67 -2.49 -0.11
C ILE A 60 -2.01 -2.11 -0.74
N GLU A 61 -2.99 -1.69 0.06
CA GLU A 61 -4.30 -1.24 -0.45
C GLU A 61 -4.18 -0.12 -1.49
N LYS A 62 -3.28 0.86 -1.26
CA LYS A 62 -3.01 1.94 -2.22
C LYS A 62 -2.41 1.41 -3.52
N TYR A 63 -1.46 0.49 -3.44
CA TYR A 63 -0.87 -0.12 -4.63
C TYR A 63 -1.86 -0.98 -5.41
N GLU A 64 -2.69 -1.75 -4.72
CA GLU A 64 -3.76 -2.53 -5.36
C GLU A 64 -4.73 -1.62 -6.12
N LYS A 65 -5.12 -0.49 -5.52
CA LYS A 65 -5.94 0.52 -6.19
C LYS A 65 -5.25 1.08 -7.45
N LEU A 66 -3.97 1.47 -7.35
CA LEU A 66 -3.20 1.97 -8.49
C LEU A 66 -3.05 0.92 -9.60
N ILE A 67 -2.89 -0.36 -9.25
CA ILE A 67 -2.83 -1.45 -10.22
C ILE A 67 -4.19 -1.62 -10.92
N SER A 68 -5.30 -1.53 -10.18
CA SER A 68 -6.64 -1.57 -10.76
C SER A 68 -6.86 -0.42 -11.74
N GLU A 69 -6.55 0.82 -11.32
CA GLU A 69 -6.66 2.01 -12.17
C GLU A 69 -5.79 1.88 -13.43
N ASN A 70 -4.57 1.36 -13.31
CA ASN A 70 -3.71 1.09 -14.47
C ASN A 70 -4.25 -0.01 -15.38
N ARG A 71 -4.89 -1.05 -14.83
CA ARG A 71 -5.54 -2.09 -15.65
C ARG A 71 -6.71 -1.52 -16.43
N ASP A 72 -7.54 -0.70 -15.78
CA ASP A 72 -8.67 -0.04 -16.43
C ASP A 72 -8.21 0.89 -17.56
N LEU A 73 -7.17 1.70 -17.30
CA LEU A 73 -6.54 2.54 -18.31
C LEU A 73 -5.95 1.72 -19.47
N ASN A 74 -5.25 0.63 -19.17
CA ASN A 74 -4.72 -0.27 -20.20
C ASN A 74 -5.83 -0.94 -21.02
N MET A 75 -6.95 -1.32 -20.41
CA MET A 75 -8.11 -1.85 -21.15
C MET A 75 -8.72 -0.78 -22.06
N ILE A 76 -8.78 0.47 -21.63
CA ILE A 76 -9.24 1.58 -22.46
C ILE A 76 -8.31 1.81 -23.67
N LEU A 77 -6.99 1.75 -23.46
CA LEU A 77 -5.98 1.97 -24.49
C LEU A 77 -5.83 0.79 -25.47
N ASN A 78 -5.98 -0.44 -24.98
CA ASN A 78 -5.76 -1.65 -25.77
C ASN A 78 -7.05 -2.30 -26.30
N ASN A 79 -8.21 -1.66 -26.17
CA ASN A 79 -9.46 -2.21 -26.71
C ASN A 79 -9.42 -2.22 -28.25
N PRO A 80 -9.34 -3.39 -28.91
CA PRO A 80 -9.21 -3.49 -30.35
C PRO A 80 -10.47 -2.99 -31.09
N GLU A 81 -11.63 -2.92 -30.43
CA GLU A 81 -12.85 -2.35 -31.00
C GLU A 81 -12.87 -0.81 -30.93
N ARG A 82 -12.09 -0.18 -30.05
CA ARG A 82 -11.86 1.29 -30.01
C ARG A 82 -10.60 1.72 -30.74
N ASN A 83 -9.67 0.81 -31.00
CA ASN A 83 -8.56 1.00 -31.95
C ASN A 83 -9.05 0.85 -33.40
N SER A 84 -10.14 1.55 -33.72
CA SER A 84 -10.62 1.75 -35.09
C SER A 84 -9.63 2.65 -35.83
N LYS A 85 -8.44 2.15 -36.21
CA LYS A 85 -7.46 2.80 -37.10
C LYS A 85 -7.11 4.26 -36.74
N ALA A 86 -7.39 4.72 -35.52
CA ALA A 86 -7.19 6.09 -35.09
C ALA A 86 -5.93 6.13 -34.23
N THR A 87 -4.78 6.05 -34.88
CA THR A 87 -3.52 6.36 -34.23
C THR A 87 -3.57 7.79 -33.67
N VAL A 88 -2.83 8.06 -32.59
CA VAL A 88 -2.68 9.42 -32.04
C VAL A 88 -2.26 10.42 -33.14
N ALA A 89 -1.48 9.96 -34.12
CA ALA A 89 -1.12 10.70 -35.33
C ALA A 89 -2.35 11.12 -36.16
N ASN A 90 -3.30 10.21 -36.42
CA ASN A 90 -4.52 10.52 -37.14
C ASN A 90 -5.38 11.55 -36.39
N LEU A 91 -5.51 11.46 -35.06
CA LEU A 91 -6.25 12.46 -34.27
C LEU A 91 -5.63 13.85 -34.39
N LYS A 92 -4.30 13.95 -34.31
CA LYS A 92 -3.58 15.22 -34.47
C LYS A 92 -3.79 15.83 -35.86
N LEU A 93 -3.67 15.01 -36.91
CA LEU A 93 -3.91 15.45 -38.30
C LEU A 93 -5.37 15.87 -38.53
N ILE A 94 -6.34 15.17 -37.94
CA ILE A 94 -7.76 15.54 -38.02
C ILE A 94 -7.97 16.94 -37.42
N GLY A 95 -7.45 17.22 -36.23
CA GLY A 95 -7.56 18.54 -35.60
C GLY A 95 -6.90 19.64 -36.44
N GLU A 96 -5.68 19.40 -36.92
CA GLU A 96 -4.92 20.36 -37.73
C GLU A 96 -5.60 20.67 -39.07
N PHE A 97 -6.08 19.66 -39.79
CA PHE A 97 -6.79 19.90 -41.03
C PHE A 97 -8.17 20.50 -40.76
N LYS A 98 -8.82 20.17 -39.65
CA LYS A 98 -10.11 20.77 -39.33
C LYS A 98 -10.00 22.25 -39.01
N SER A 99 -8.98 22.68 -38.26
CA SER A 99 -8.71 24.10 -37.98
C SER A 99 -8.32 24.90 -39.22
N LYS A 100 -7.71 24.25 -40.22
CA LYS A 100 -7.45 24.82 -41.55
C LYS A 100 -8.69 24.89 -42.46
N GLY A 101 -9.89 24.54 -41.96
CA GLY A 101 -11.15 24.67 -42.68
C GLY A 101 -11.49 23.50 -43.60
N TYR A 102 -10.76 22.38 -43.55
CA TYR A 102 -11.06 21.22 -44.39
C TYR A 102 -12.35 20.51 -43.95
N SER A 103 -13.12 20.00 -44.92
CA SER A 103 -14.25 19.10 -44.68
C SER A 103 -13.79 17.70 -44.30
N TYR A 104 -14.64 16.92 -43.60
CA TYR A 104 -14.26 15.56 -43.17
C TYR A 104 -13.85 14.62 -44.32
N ARG A 105 -14.40 14.82 -45.52
CA ARG A 105 -13.98 14.07 -46.73
C ARG A 105 -12.59 14.46 -47.19
N GLN A 106 -12.27 15.76 -47.18
CA GLN A 106 -10.93 16.24 -47.54
C GLN A 106 -9.89 15.81 -46.50
N ILE A 107 -10.24 15.83 -45.22
CA ILE A 107 -9.38 15.36 -44.13
C ILE A 107 -9.05 13.88 -44.30
N ALA A 108 -10.04 13.03 -44.60
CA ALA A 108 -9.80 11.61 -44.86
C ALA A 108 -8.79 11.36 -45.99
N LYS A 109 -8.93 12.10 -47.10
CA LYS A 109 -8.00 12.04 -48.22
C LYS A 109 -6.59 12.53 -47.83
N LYS A 110 -6.51 13.62 -47.07
CA LYS A 110 -5.24 14.19 -46.59
C LYS A 110 -4.51 13.27 -45.61
N ILE A 111 -5.23 12.55 -44.77
CA ILE A 111 -4.65 11.54 -43.88
C ILE A 111 -4.00 10.44 -44.72
N TYR A 112 -4.71 9.90 -45.72
CA TYR A 112 -4.12 8.91 -46.63
C TYR A 112 -2.87 9.43 -47.36
N GLU A 113 -2.89 10.69 -47.83
CA GLU A 113 -1.72 11.31 -48.47
C GLU A 113 -0.50 11.41 -47.54
N VAL A 114 -0.71 11.54 -46.23
CA VAL A 114 0.36 11.74 -45.23
C VAL A 114 0.83 10.43 -44.61
N THR A 115 -0.09 9.51 -44.30
CA THR A 115 0.19 8.29 -43.51
C THR A 115 0.11 7.01 -44.34
N GLY A 116 -0.47 7.06 -45.53
CA GLY A 116 -0.83 5.87 -46.31
C GLY A 116 -2.01 5.08 -45.74
N GLU A 117 -2.63 5.54 -44.65
CA GLU A 117 -3.72 4.84 -43.99
C GLU A 117 -5.08 5.29 -44.56
N GLU A 118 -5.86 4.34 -45.04
CA GLU A 118 -7.22 4.60 -45.50
C GLU A 118 -8.19 4.69 -44.31
N ILE A 119 -8.79 5.88 -44.16
CA ILE A 119 -9.78 6.18 -43.13
C ILE A 119 -11.08 6.68 -43.76
N ALA A 120 -12.22 6.12 -43.35
CA ALA A 120 -13.51 6.58 -43.83
C ALA A 120 -13.84 7.98 -43.30
N TYR A 121 -14.49 8.82 -44.12
CA TYR A 121 -14.89 10.17 -43.71
C TYR A 121 -15.83 10.17 -42.49
N SER A 122 -16.66 9.13 -42.34
CA SER A 122 -17.56 8.93 -41.20
C SER A 122 -16.76 8.71 -39.92
N THR A 123 -15.67 7.95 -39.99
CA THR A 123 -14.72 7.75 -38.91
C THR A 123 -14.03 9.05 -38.54
N VAL A 124 -13.55 9.82 -39.52
CA VAL A 124 -12.97 11.16 -39.27
C VAL A 124 -13.96 12.07 -38.53
N ARG A 125 -15.22 12.12 -38.98
CA ARG A 125 -16.28 12.92 -38.33
C ARG A 125 -16.52 12.45 -36.90
N TYR A 126 -16.63 11.14 -36.67
CA TYR A 126 -16.84 10.58 -35.34
C TYR A 126 -15.69 10.92 -34.39
N LEU A 127 -14.44 10.74 -34.83
CA LEU A 127 -13.25 10.99 -34.04
C LEU A 127 -13.12 12.47 -33.67
N TYR A 128 -13.34 13.38 -34.62
CA TYR A 128 -13.31 14.82 -34.35
C TYR A 128 -14.36 15.21 -33.29
N LYS A 129 -15.61 14.78 -33.47
CA LYS A 129 -16.70 15.12 -32.53
C LYS A 129 -16.51 14.53 -31.13
N LYS A 130 -15.95 13.32 -31.06
CA LYS A 130 -15.87 12.57 -29.79
C LYS A 130 -14.66 12.97 -28.95
N TYR A 131 -13.54 13.29 -29.61
CA TYR A 131 -12.24 13.43 -28.95
C TYR A 131 -11.53 14.77 -29.18
N ILE A 132 -12.01 15.63 -30.09
CA ILE A 132 -11.33 16.91 -30.41
C ILE A 132 -12.25 18.09 -30.12
N GLU A 133 -13.49 18.08 -30.62
CA GLU A 133 -14.49 19.14 -30.41
C GLU A 133 -14.87 19.32 -28.93
N LYS A 134 -14.72 18.27 -28.10
CA LYS A 134 -15.00 18.33 -26.66
C LYS A 134 -13.90 19.02 -25.83
N ASP A 135 -12.68 19.09 -26.35
CA ASP A 135 -11.54 19.72 -25.65
C ASP A 135 -11.39 21.21 -26.00
N GLU A 136 -12.17 21.72 -26.97
CA GLU A 136 -12.22 23.14 -27.37
C GLU A 136 -13.33 23.94 -26.66
N GLN A 137 -14.13 23.32 -25.79
CA GLN A 137 -15.18 23.94 -24.96
C GLN A 137 -14.78 24.00 -23.49
#